data_AF-A0A7X6HZE5-F1
#
_entry.id   AF-A0A7X6HZE5-F1
#
_cell.length_a   1.000
_cell.length_b   1.000
_cell.length_c   1.000
_cell.angle_alpha   90.00
_cell.angle_beta   90.00
_cell.angle_gamma   90.00
#
_symmetry.space_group_name_H-M   'P 1'
#
loop_
_entity.id
_entity.type
_entity.pdbx_description
1 polymer ?
#
loop_
_entity_poly.entity_id
_entity_poly.type
_entity_poly.pdbx_seq_one_letter_code
_entity_poly.pdbx_strand_id
1 'polypeptide(L)'
;MLVVAAALLVAAAAGTGAVRAVSGLGPDAVVARSADELVCADAGAATRVCVWAEHAPRLDETAEVVRTAVAGLAPVGVDPPELVTELPREALQYAPAAGAANDGAPATGTPDRWTVTVRAAASFTTDDIRTGLAADLTGALLDSRTGTPAADCPADPVDAAEQGFQAADQLFAWLTVRAGTPPQEARDRFDPQLWTAVGAALDGDDTAQAAWFRATLDRAGCAPR
;
A
#
# COMPACT_ATOMS: atom_id res chain seq x y z
N MET A 1 -27.66 38.51 -10.21
CA MET A 1 -26.53 38.38 -9.28
C MET A 1 -26.92 37.29 -8.30
N LEU A 2 -26.30 36.11 -8.21
CA LEU A 2 -24.87 35.79 -8.24
C LEU A 2 -24.61 34.51 -9.05
N VAL A 3 -23.41 34.47 -9.65
CA VAL A 3 -22.79 33.33 -10.34
C VAL A 3 -22.02 32.51 -9.32
N VAL A 4 -22.13 31.18 -9.32
CA VAL A 4 -21.02 30.28 -8.92
C VAL A 4 -21.04 29.06 -9.83
N ALA A 5 -19.91 28.87 -10.51
CA ALA A 5 -19.57 27.79 -11.40
C ALA A 5 -19.60 26.42 -10.71
N ALA A 6 -20.27 25.45 -11.32
CA ALA A 6 -20.06 24.04 -11.02
C ALA A 6 -19.04 23.50 -12.03
N ALA A 7 -17.79 23.37 -11.61
CA ALA A 7 -16.73 22.76 -12.39
C ALA A 7 -15.90 21.82 -11.50
N LEU A 8 -15.57 20.66 -12.06
CA LEU A 8 -14.56 19.67 -11.66
C LEU A 8 -14.98 18.64 -10.61
N LEU A 9 -15.80 17.68 -11.05
CA LEU A 9 -15.68 16.29 -10.61
C LEU A 9 -15.00 15.49 -11.73
N VAL A 10 -13.69 15.32 -11.62
CA VAL A 10 -12.95 14.27 -12.33
C VAL A 10 -12.73 13.15 -11.33
N ALA A 11 -13.52 12.10 -11.44
CA ALA A 11 -13.17 10.78 -10.93
C ALA A 11 -13.47 9.81 -12.08
N ALA A 12 -12.45 9.55 -12.89
CA ALA A 12 -12.51 8.55 -13.93
C ALA A 12 -12.57 7.17 -13.26
N ALA A 13 -13.79 6.68 -13.08
CA ALA A 13 -14.05 5.26 -12.87
C ALA A 13 -13.83 4.54 -14.21
N ALA A 14 -12.65 3.93 -14.38
CA ALA A 14 -12.39 3.01 -15.47
C ALA A 14 -11.72 1.76 -14.89
N GLY A 15 -12.55 0.84 -14.40
CA GLY A 15 -12.13 -0.42 -13.81
C GLY A 15 -13.10 -1.54 -14.17
N THR A 16 -12.85 -2.16 -15.33
CA THR A 16 -13.32 -3.49 -15.74
C THR A 16 -14.80 -3.73 -16.04
N GLY A 17 -15.11 -3.71 -17.34
CA GLY A 17 -16.37 -4.21 -17.87
C GLY A 17 -16.35 -4.50 -19.38
N ALA A 18 -15.21 -4.82 -19.99
CA ALA A 18 -15.17 -5.39 -21.36
C ALA A 18 -13.73 -5.73 -21.80
N VAL A 19 -13.33 -7.01 -21.72
CA VAL A 19 -12.16 -7.50 -22.48
C VAL A 19 -12.54 -8.59 -23.50
N ARG A 20 -13.83 -8.68 -23.87
CA ARG A 20 -14.27 -9.57 -24.96
C ARG A 20 -15.15 -8.96 -26.04
N ALA A 21 -15.29 -7.64 -26.09
CA ALA A 21 -16.01 -6.99 -27.19
C ALA A 21 -15.64 -5.53 -27.39
N VAL A 22 -14.43 -5.19 -27.87
CA VAL A 22 -14.21 -3.87 -28.49
C VAL A 22 -13.21 -3.94 -29.65
N SER A 23 -13.62 -4.54 -30.76
CA SER A 23 -13.05 -4.23 -32.08
C SER A 23 -13.62 -2.87 -32.50
N GLY A 24 -13.05 -1.76 -32.01
CA GLY A 24 -13.60 -0.43 -32.34
C GLY A 24 -13.17 0.77 -31.49
N LEU A 25 -12.04 0.71 -30.79
CA LEU A 25 -11.43 1.96 -30.32
C LEU A 25 -10.67 2.55 -31.51
N GLY A 26 -10.85 3.85 -31.76
CA GLY A 26 -10.12 4.58 -32.79
C GLY A 26 -8.60 4.52 -32.61
N PRO A 27 -7.81 5.21 -33.44
CA PRO A 27 -6.35 5.05 -33.52
C PRO A 27 -5.57 5.33 -32.22
N ASP A 28 -6.24 5.77 -31.14
CA ASP A 28 -5.66 6.16 -29.86
C ASP A 28 -6.08 5.24 -28.69
N ALA A 29 -6.20 3.92 -28.91
CA ALA A 29 -6.30 2.97 -27.80
C ALA A 29 -5.02 3.07 -26.95
N VAL A 30 -5.15 3.48 -25.68
CA VAL A 30 -4.03 3.56 -24.73
C VAL A 30 -3.37 2.18 -24.63
N VAL A 31 -2.19 2.05 -25.22
CA VAL A 31 -1.39 0.83 -25.12
C VAL A 31 -0.94 0.66 -23.67
N ALA A 32 -1.21 -0.50 -23.08
CA ALA A 32 -0.69 -0.84 -21.77
C ALA A 32 0.84 -0.86 -21.83
N ARG A 33 1.49 -0.06 -20.98
CA ARG A 33 2.97 0.04 -20.92
C ARG A 33 3.58 -1.30 -20.52
N SER A 34 4.75 -1.61 -21.08
CA SER A 34 5.46 -2.86 -20.76
C SER A 34 6.23 -2.72 -19.44
N ALA A 35 6.35 -3.81 -18.69
CA ALA A 35 7.23 -3.89 -17.53
C ALA A 35 8.72 -3.69 -17.90
N ASP A 36 9.10 -3.93 -19.16
CA ASP A 36 10.46 -3.72 -19.66
C ASP A 36 10.86 -2.23 -19.74
N GLU A 37 9.89 -1.31 -19.61
CA GLU A 37 10.14 0.14 -19.57
C GLU A 37 10.55 0.65 -18.19
N LEU A 38 10.52 -0.21 -17.17
CA LEU A 38 10.86 0.15 -15.79
C LEU A 38 12.38 0.21 -15.60
N VAL A 39 12.81 1.18 -14.81
CA VAL A 39 14.19 1.31 -14.35
C VAL A 39 14.24 0.92 -12.88
N CYS A 40 15.20 0.04 -12.54
CA CYS A 40 15.25 -0.57 -11.22
C CYS A 40 16.53 -0.26 -10.44
N ALA A 41 16.41 -0.21 -9.12
CA ALA A 41 17.50 -0.13 -8.16
C ALA A 41 17.33 -1.19 -7.06
N ASP A 42 18.43 -1.53 -6.40
CA ASP A 42 18.43 -2.44 -5.24
C ASP A 42 18.16 -1.64 -3.96
N ALA A 43 17.17 -2.08 -3.17
CA ALA A 43 16.85 -1.47 -1.88
C ALA A 43 17.46 -2.24 -0.69
N GLY A 44 18.21 -3.32 -0.92
CA GLY A 44 18.71 -4.24 0.11
C GLY A 44 17.68 -5.30 0.49
N ALA A 45 18.08 -6.23 1.37
CA ALA A 45 17.23 -7.33 1.86
C ALA A 45 16.54 -8.16 0.75
N ALA A 46 17.20 -8.31 -0.40
CA ALA A 46 16.67 -8.92 -1.63
C ALA A 46 15.48 -8.19 -2.28
N THR A 47 15.16 -6.97 -1.84
CA THR A 47 14.12 -6.11 -2.42
C THR A 47 14.67 -5.27 -3.57
N ARG A 48 13.99 -5.34 -4.72
CA ARG A 48 14.23 -4.47 -5.88
C ARG A 48 13.13 -3.43 -6.00
N VAL A 49 13.47 -2.19 -6.34
CA VAL A 49 12.52 -1.11 -6.59
C VAL A 49 12.56 -0.72 -8.05
N CYS A 50 11.42 -0.72 -8.74
CA CYS A 50 11.31 -0.46 -10.17
C CYS A 50 10.27 0.63 -10.47
N VAL A 51 10.72 1.74 -11.04
CA VAL A 51 9.91 2.93 -11.36
C VAL A 51 9.87 3.15 -12.87
N TRP A 52 8.90 3.90 -13.35
CA TRP A 52 8.85 4.33 -14.75
C TRP A 52 10.09 5.17 -15.09
N ALA A 53 10.57 5.09 -16.33
CA ALA A 53 11.79 5.78 -16.75
C ALA A 53 11.74 7.31 -16.49
N GLU A 54 10.58 7.94 -16.63
CA GLU A 54 10.36 9.36 -16.30
C GLU A 54 10.53 9.69 -14.80
N HIS A 55 10.43 8.70 -13.92
CA HIS A 55 10.59 8.82 -12.48
C HIS A 55 11.98 8.37 -12.00
N ALA A 56 12.86 7.92 -12.90
CA ALA A 56 14.23 7.52 -12.59
C ALA A 56 15.02 8.55 -11.76
N PRO A 57 14.88 9.88 -11.93
CA PRO A 57 15.56 10.86 -11.07
C PRO A 57 15.21 10.77 -9.57
N ARG A 58 14.10 10.10 -9.22
CA ARG A 58 13.64 9.87 -7.83
C ARG A 58 13.88 8.43 -7.37
N LEU A 59 14.53 7.59 -8.18
CA LEU A 59 14.66 6.15 -7.89
C LEU A 59 15.47 5.87 -6.62
N ASP A 60 16.61 6.53 -6.43
CA ASP A 60 17.45 6.31 -5.25
C ASP A 60 16.72 6.73 -3.96
N GLU A 61 16.01 7.86 -4.00
CA GLU A 61 15.18 8.31 -2.89
C GLU A 61 14.03 7.34 -2.60
N THR A 62 13.38 6.82 -3.65
CA THR A 62 12.32 5.82 -3.52
C THR A 62 12.86 4.53 -2.92
N ALA A 63 14.06 4.09 -3.34
CA ALA A 63 14.72 2.91 -2.80
C ALA A 63 15.08 3.07 -1.31
N GLU A 64 15.47 4.27 -0.87
CA GLU A 64 15.71 4.54 0.55
C GLU A 64 14.43 4.49 1.38
N VAL A 65 13.33 5.04 0.86
CA VAL A 65 12.00 4.95 1.52
C VAL A 65 11.58 3.49 1.65
N VAL A 66 11.70 2.70 0.58
CA VAL A 66 11.37 1.26 0.61
C VAL A 66 12.26 0.50 1.60
N ARG A 67 13.57 0.76 1.59
CA ARG A 67 14.50 0.13 2.55
C ARG A 67 14.10 0.43 4.00
N THR A 68 13.76 1.68 4.28
CA THR A 68 13.30 2.11 5.61
C THR A 68 12.01 1.39 6.00
N ALA A 69 11.04 1.30 5.09
CA ALA A 69 9.78 0.59 5.33
C ALA A 69 10.00 -0.91 5.59
N VAL A 70 10.82 -1.57 4.78
CA VAL A 70 11.18 -2.99 4.95
C VAL A 70 11.83 -3.22 6.32
N ALA A 71 12.83 -2.42 6.68
CA ALA A 71 13.48 -2.51 7.99
C ALA A 71 12.51 -2.23 9.13
N GLY A 72 11.60 -1.27 8.93
CA GLY A 72 10.53 -0.95 9.86
C GLY A 72 9.52 -2.09 10.01
N LEU A 73 9.29 -2.92 9.01
CA LEU A 73 8.24 -3.95 9.08
C LEU A 73 8.78 -5.33 9.52
N ALA A 74 10.08 -5.57 9.38
CA ALA A 74 10.71 -6.82 9.80
C ALA A 74 10.43 -7.24 11.26
N PRO A 75 10.44 -6.34 12.28
CA PRO A 75 10.20 -6.73 13.67
C PRO A 75 8.79 -7.28 13.95
N VAL A 76 7.80 -6.94 13.11
CA VAL A 76 6.43 -7.46 13.25
C VAL A 76 6.18 -8.73 12.41
N GLY A 77 7.22 -9.25 11.77
CA GLY A 77 7.16 -10.48 10.98
C GLY A 77 6.57 -10.28 9.58
N VAL A 78 6.69 -9.07 9.03
CA VAL A 78 6.41 -8.82 7.60
C VAL A 78 7.70 -9.03 6.82
N ASP A 79 7.65 -9.97 5.88
CA ASP A 79 8.80 -10.30 5.05
C ASP A 79 9.06 -9.19 4.00
N PRO A 80 10.33 -8.93 3.65
CA PRO A 80 10.67 -8.02 2.56
C PRO A 80 10.09 -8.53 1.23
N PRO A 81 9.48 -7.67 0.40
CA PRO A 81 9.03 -8.07 -0.93
C PRO A 81 10.25 -8.27 -1.84
N GLU A 82 10.14 -9.16 -2.82
CA GLU A 82 11.15 -9.28 -3.87
C GLU A 82 11.16 -8.03 -4.78
N LEU A 83 9.97 -7.43 -4.98
CA LEU A 83 9.78 -6.31 -5.91
C LEU A 83 8.81 -5.26 -5.35
N VAL A 84 9.21 -3.99 -5.43
CA VAL A 84 8.33 -2.83 -5.26
C VAL A 84 8.26 -2.06 -6.57
N THR A 85 7.07 -1.77 -7.09
CA THR A 85 6.96 -1.18 -8.44
C THR A 85 5.74 -0.30 -8.66
N GLU A 86 5.81 0.59 -9.64
CA GLU A 86 4.68 1.42 -10.09
C GLU A 86 3.68 0.69 -11.00
N LEU A 87 3.87 -0.61 -11.25
CA LEU A 87 2.88 -1.41 -11.95
C LEU A 87 1.61 -1.56 -11.11
N PRO A 88 0.42 -1.46 -11.73
CA PRO A 88 -0.82 -1.76 -11.04
C PRO A 88 -0.83 -3.23 -10.61
N ARG A 89 -1.54 -3.51 -9.53
CA ARG A 89 -1.54 -4.82 -8.88
C ARG A 89 -1.90 -5.96 -9.84
N GLU A 90 -2.83 -5.73 -10.76
CA GLU A 90 -3.27 -6.71 -11.75
C GLU A 90 -2.16 -7.06 -12.75
N ALA A 91 -1.27 -6.10 -13.02
CA ALA A 91 -0.09 -6.29 -13.87
C ALA A 91 1.08 -6.92 -13.12
N LEU A 92 1.09 -6.92 -11.77
CA LEU A 92 2.11 -7.59 -10.98
C LEU A 92 2.16 -9.10 -11.26
N GLN A 93 1.09 -9.73 -11.75
CA GLN A 93 1.12 -11.14 -12.14
C GLN A 93 2.03 -11.41 -13.36
N TYR A 94 2.32 -10.37 -14.15
CA TYR A 94 3.07 -10.45 -15.41
C TYR A 94 4.39 -9.68 -15.35
N ALA A 95 4.74 -9.10 -14.20
CA ALA A 95 6.01 -8.41 -13.98
C ALA A 95 7.19 -9.41 -13.99
N PRO A 96 8.38 -9.01 -14.47
CA PRO A 96 9.54 -9.89 -14.61
C PRO A 96 9.86 -10.59 -13.29
N ALA A 97 10.20 -11.88 -13.38
CA ALA A 97 10.59 -12.66 -12.21
C ALA A 97 11.83 -12.02 -11.56
N ALA A 98 11.69 -11.56 -10.32
CA ALA A 98 12.83 -11.47 -9.43
C ALA A 98 13.34 -12.91 -9.19
N GLY A 99 14.64 -13.12 -9.22
CA GLY A 99 15.23 -14.46 -9.11
C GLY A 99 14.88 -15.10 -7.77
N ALA A 100 13.99 -16.09 -7.79
CA ALA A 100 13.46 -16.76 -6.61
C ALA A 100 14.55 -17.55 -5.86
N ALA A 101 14.68 -17.29 -4.55
CA ALA A 101 15.23 -18.20 -3.58
C ALA A 101 14.30 -18.22 -2.37
N ASN A 102 13.27 -19.08 -2.40
CA ASN A 102 12.31 -19.23 -1.31
C ASN A 102 12.67 -20.45 -0.45
N ASP A 103 13.25 -20.18 0.72
CA ASP A 103 13.61 -21.17 1.74
C ASP A 103 12.43 -21.42 2.71
N GLY A 104 11.31 -21.95 2.21
CA GLY A 104 10.33 -22.76 2.95
C GLY A 104 9.74 -22.27 4.29
N ALA A 105 9.90 -21.01 4.70
CA ALA A 105 9.33 -20.48 5.93
C ALA A 105 7.83 -20.14 5.76
N PRO A 106 7.00 -20.29 6.80
CA PRO A 106 5.58 -19.97 6.72
C PRO A 106 5.39 -18.46 6.53
N ALA A 107 5.04 -18.06 5.31
CA ALA A 107 4.74 -16.68 4.95
C ALA A 107 3.56 -16.15 5.77
N THR A 108 3.72 -14.97 6.37
CA THR A 108 2.70 -14.29 7.17
C THR A 108 1.59 -13.64 6.33
N GLY A 109 1.48 -14.01 5.05
CA GLY A 109 0.43 -13.53 4.14
C GLY A 109 0.72 -12.17 3.51
N THR A 110 1.91 -11.61 3.68
CA THR A 110 2.32 -10.41 2.94
C THR A 110 2.59 -10.72 1.47
N PRO A 111 2.16 -9.87 0.53
CA PRO A 111 2.42 -10.09 -0.88
C PRO A 111 3.92 -9.91 -1.17
N ASP A 112 4.50 -10.86 -1.90
CA ASP A 112 5.91 -10.83 -2.37
C ASP A 112 6.23 -9.63 -3.28
N ARG A 113 5.21 -8.85 -3.65
CA ARG A 113 5.29 -7.68 -4.51
C ARG A 113 4.46 -6.54 -3.93
N TRP A 114 5.06 -5.37 -3.77
CA TRP A 114 4.37 -4.15 -3.31
C TRP A 114 4.25 -3.14 -4.45
N THR A 115 3.29 -2.24 -4.35
CA THR A 115 3.20 -1.09 -5.26
C THR A 115 3.77 0.16 -4.61
N VAL A 116 4.25 1.08 -5.44
CA VAL A 116 4.66 2.42 -5.03
C VAL A 116 4.14 3.43 -6.05
N THR A 117 3.75 4.61 -5.57
CA THR A 117 3.41 5.74 -6.44
C THR A 117 4.55 6.75 -6.43
N VAL A 118 5.07 7.10 -7.62
CA VAL A 118 6.07 8.17 -7.78
C VAL A 118 5.56 9.17 -8.80
N ARG A 119 5.93 10.45 -8.65
CA ARG A 119 5.63 11.50 -9.63
C ARG A 119 6.82 12.44 -9.78
N ALA A 120 7.02 12.94 -11.00
CA ALA A 120 8.05 13.95 -11.29
C ALA A 120 7.65 15.39 -10.90
N ALA A 121 6.40 15.63 -10.49
CA ALA A 121 5.93 16.97 -10.14
C ALA A 121 6.68 17.54 -8.93
N ALA A 122 7.05 18.83 -8.98
CA ALA A 122 7.80 19.48 -7.89
C ALA A 122 7.04 19.54 -6.55
N SER A 123 5.72 19.47 -6.59
CA SER A 123 4.88 19.39 -5.38
C SER A 123 4.83 17.99 -4.75
N PHE A 124 5.37 16.97 -5.42
CA PHE A 124 5.39 15.59 -4.94
C PHE A 124 6.67 15.33 -4.15
N THR A 125 6.51 15.04 -2.88
CA THR A 125 7.56 14.98 -1.87
C THR A 125 7.92 13.54 -1.50
N THR A 126 8.98 13.36 -0.72
CA THR A 126 9.31 12.06 -0.12
C THR A 126 8.18 11.53 0.77
N ASP A 127 7.45 12.43 1.43
CA ASP A 127 6.33 12.05 2.30
C ASP A 127 5.14 11.52 1.49
N ASP A 128 4.96 11.98 0.26
CA ASP A 128 3.96 11.41 -0.65
C ASP A 128 4.32 9.96 -1.05
N ILE A 129 5.62 9.65 -1.23
CA ILE A 129 6.10 8.28 -1.48
C ILE A 129 5.82 7.40 -0.26
N ARG A 130 6.19 7.86 0.95
CA ARG A 130 5.97 7.12 2.21
C ARG A 130 4.48 6.85 2.44
N THR A 131 3.66 7.88 2.30
CA THR A 131 2.21 7.81 2.48
C THR A 131 1.58 6.88 1.44
N GLY A 132 1.98 7.01 0.17
CA GLY A 132 1.49 6.15 -0.90
C GLY A 132 1.84 4.69 -0.67
N LEU A 133 3.09 4.39 -0.30
CA LEU A 133 3.54 3.04 0.05
C LEU A 133 2.74 2.45 1.23
N ALA A 134 2.50 3.23 2.27
CA ALA A 134 1.70 2.78 3.42
C ALA A 134 0.24 2.49 3.02
N ALA A 135 -0.35 3.31 2.16
CA ALA A 135 -1.72 3.12 1.68
C ALA A 135 -1.83 1.84 0.83
N ASP A 136 -0.90 1.68 -0.13
CA ASP A 136 -0.82 0.53 -1.01
C ASP A 136 -0.63 -0.77 -0.21
N LEU A 137 0.28 -0.77 0.77
CA LEU A 137 0.52 -1.92 1.64
C LEU A 137 -0.71 -2.23 2.51
N THR A 138 -1.42 -1.22 3.01
CA THR A 138 -2.68 -1.40 3.76
C THR A 138 -3.69 -2.14 2.90
N GLY A 139 -3.95 -1.65 1.68
CA GLY A 139 -4.86 -2.32 0.74
C GLY A 139 -4.41 -3.74 0.40
N ALA A 140 -3.11 -3.93 0.17
CA ALA A 140 -2.55 -5.24 -0.19
C ALA A 140 -2.71 -6.28 0.93
N LEU A 141 -2.43 -5.89 2.17
CA LEU A 141 -2.62 -6.71 3.37
C LEU A 141 -4.09 -7.08 3.57
N LEU A 142 -5.01 -6.12 3.39
CA LEU A 142 -6.44 -6.39 3.51
C LEU A 142 -6.87 -7.37 2.42
N ASP A 143 -6.55 -7.14 1.17
CA ASP A 143 -6.95 -8.03 0.06
C ASP A 143 -6.40 -9.45 0.16
N SER A 144 -5.21 -9.65 0.74
CA SER A 144 -4.66 -10.99 0.98
C SER A 144 -5.53 -11.88 1.89
N ARG A 145 -6.42 -11.26 2.68
CA ARG A 145 -7.34 -11.93 3.61
C ARG A 145 -8.63 -12.44 2.96
N THR A 146 -8.80 -12.31 1.64
CA THR A 146 -10.05 -12.61 0.88
C THR A 146 -10.61 -14.04 1.00
N GLY A 147 -10.00 -14.95 1.77
CA GLY A 147 -10.47 -16.32 1.97
C GLY A 147 -10.72 -16.76 3.42
N THR A 148 -10.40 -15.93 4.42
CA THR A 148 -10.57 -16.31 5.84
C THR A 148 -11.42 -15.25 6.53
N PRO A 149 -12.71 -15.54 6.84
CA PRO A 149 -13.52 -14.66 7.66
C PRO A 149 -12.78 -14.40 8.97
N ALA A 150 -12.63 -13.14 9.37
CA ALA A 150 -12.10 -12.83 10.68
C ALA A 150 -13.02 -13.50 11.73
N ALA A 151 -12.42 -14.33 12.59
CA ALA A 151 -13.16 -15.25 13.44
C ALA A 151 -14.09 -14.55 14.45
N ASP A 152 -13.84 -13.27 14.73
CA ASP A 152 -14.43 -12.52 15.84
C ASP A 152 -15.10 -11.21 15.39
N CYS A 153 -15.61 -11.15 14.16
CA CYS A 153 -16.35 -9.96 13.72
C CYS A 153 -17.69 -9.80 14.47
N PRO A 154 -18.10 -8.56 14.77
CA PRO A 154 -19.45 -8.29 15.28
C PRO A 154 -20.52 -8.93 14.39
N ALA A 155 -21.58 -9.45 15.03
CA ALA A 155 -22.70 -10.04 14.31
C ALA A 155 -23.54 -8.97 13.59
N ASP A 156 -23.55 -7.74 14.12
CA ASP A 156 -24.19 -6.60 13.46
C ASP A 156 -23.28 -6.08 12.32
N PRO A 157 -23.80 -5.98 11.08
CA PRO A 157 -22.99 -5.61 9.92
C PRO A 157 -22.55 -4.14 9.93
N VAL A 158 -23.29 -3.25 10.61
CA VAL A 158 -22.90 -1.84 10.73
C VAL A 158 -21.74 -1.73 11.72
N ASP A 159 -21.85 -2.38 12.88
CA ASP A 159 -20.76 -2.42 13.86
C ASP A 159 -19.50 -3.09 13.28
N ALA A 160 -19.66 -4.17 12.51
CA ALA A 160 -18.55 -4.84 11.83
C ALA A 160 -17.86 -3.93 10.81
N ALA A 161 -18.64 -3.16 10.04
CA ALA A 161 -18.12 -2.20 9.08
C ALA A 161 -17.37 -1.05 9.77
N GLU A 162 -17.98 -0.44 10.79
CA GLU A 162 -17.36 0.67 11.53
C GLU A 162 -16.04 0.25 12.19
N GLN A 163 -16.02 -0.90 12.88
CA GLN A 163 -14.80 -1.42 13.47
C GLN A 163 -13.75 -1.78 12.42
N GLY A 164 -14.18 -2.34 11.29
CA GLY A 164 -13.29 -2.69 10.19
C GLY A 164 -12.62 -1.46 9.57
N PHE A 165 -13.38 -0.41 9.25
CA PHE A 165 -12.84 0.84 8.71
C PHE A 165 -11.92 1.54 9.71
N GLN A 166 -12.32 1.61 10.98
CA GLN A 166 -11.48 2.20 12.02
C GLN A 166 -10.15 1.44 12.18
N ALA A 167 -10.17 0.12 12.12
CA ALA A 167 -8.96 -0.71 12.20
C ALA A 167 -8.08 -0.54 10.95
N ALA A 168 -8.66 -0.39 9.76
CA ALA A 168 -7.92 -0.10 8.53
C ALA A 168 -7.22 1.27 8.61
N ASP A 169 -7.89 2.30 9.11
CA ASP A 169 -7.29 3.63 9.29
C ASP A 169 -6.17 3.61 10.35
N GLN A 170 -6.36 2.87 11.45
CA GLN A 170 -5.31 2.64 12.45
C GLN A 170 -4.09 1.94 11.84
N LEU A 171 -4.33 0.90 11.02
CA LEU A 171 -3.28 0.15 10.35
C LEU A 171 -2.49 1.06 9.39
N PHE A 172 -3.17 1.86 8.58
CA PHE A 172 -2.55 2.82 7.67
C PHE A 172 -1.65 3.82 8.40
N ALA A 173 -2.14 4.41 9.50
CA ALA A 173 -1.35 5.36 10.27
C ALA A 173 -0.13 4.71 10.94
N TRP A 174 -0.29 3.50 11.47
CA TRP A 174 0.82 2.75 12.03
C TRP A 174 1.88 2.42 10.97
N LEU A 175 1.44 1.94 9.79
CA LEU A 175 2.33 1.65 8.65
C LEU A 175 3.04 2.89 8.13
N THR A 176 2.41 4.07 8.18
CA THR A 176 3.06 5.35 7.83
C THR A 176 4.28 5.62 8.71
N VAL A 177 4.16 5.38 10.03
CA VAL A 177 5.31 5.51 10.95
C VAL A 177 6.37 4.45 10.66
N ARG A 178 5.96 3.20 10.41
CA ARG A 178 6.92 2.13 10.06
C ARG A 178 7.60 2.36 8.71
N ALA A 179 6.97 3.09 7.79
CA ALA A 179 7.56 3.54 6.52
C ALA A 179 8.55 4.71 6.68
N GLY A 180 8.79 5.19 7.91
CA GLY A 180 9.81 6.17 8.24
C GLY A 180 9.29 7.57 8.53
N THR A 181 7.97 7.80 8.56
CA THR A 181 7.43 9.08 9.05
C THR A 181 7.68 9.20 10.56
N PRO A 182 8.27 10.31 11.05
CA PRO A 182 8.47 10.51 12.48
C PRO A 182 7.16 10.44 13.28
N PRO A 183 7.13 9.81 14.48
CA PRO A 183 5.91 9.68 15.26
C PRO A 183 5.20 11.00 15.60
N GLN A 184 5.95 12.07 15.88
CA GLN A 184 5.34 13.39 16.15
C GLN A 184 4.67 13.97 14.90
N GLU A 185 5.29 13.81 13.74
CA GLU A 185 4.72 14.29 12.47
C GLU A 185 3.45 13.50 12.11
N ALA A 186 3.48 12.17 12.29
CA ALA A 186 2.30 11.33 12.11
C ALA A 186 1.17 11.72 13.09
N ARG A 187 1.51 12.00 14.36
CA ARG A 187 0.55 12.48 15.37
C ARG A 187 -0.15 13.77 14.94
N ASP A 188 0.59 14.71 14.39
CA ASP A 188 0.06 16.01 13.97
C ASP A 188 -0.80 15.89 12.69
N ARG A 189 -0.59 14.84 11.90
CA ARG A 189 -1.31 14.56 10.66
C ARG A 189 -2.63 13.82 10.87
N PHE A 190 -2.68 12.86 11.79
CA PHE A 190 -3.84 11.99 11.98
C PHE A 190 -4.82 12.51 13.03
N ASP A 191 -6.09 12.07 12.94
CA ASP A 191 -7.10 12.41 13.94
C ASP A 191 -6.65 12.00 15.36
N PRO A 192 -6.85 12.84 16.40
CA PRO A 192 -6.42 12.53 17.76
C PRO A 192 -6.97 11.22 18.33
N GLN A 193 -8.19 10.83 17.97
CA GLN A 193 -8.79 9.57 18.43
C GLN A 193 -8.09 8.38 17.78
N LEU A 194 -7.79 8.48 16.48
CA LEU A 194 -7.00 7.48 15.76
C LEU A 194 -5.60 7.34 16.37
N TRP A 195 -4.93 8.48 16.61
CA TRP A 195 -3.58 8.48 17.18
C TRP A 195 -3.52 7.90 18.59
N THR A 196 -4.58 8.04 19.40
CA THR A 196 -4.61 7.46 20.75
C THR A 196 -4.40 5.95 20.72
N ALA A 197 -4.99 5.25 19.75
CA ALA A 197 -4.82 3.81 19.59
C ALA A 197 -3.44 3.45 18.98
N VAL A 198 -2.99 4.21 17.98
CA VAL A 198 -1.73 3.94 17.25
C VAL A 198 -0.50 4.28 18.10
N GLY A 199 -0.51 5.41 18.80
CA GLY A 199 0.57 5.85 19.68
C GLY A 199 0.82 4.84 20.81
N ALA A 200 -0.25 4.34 21.44
CA ALA A 200 -0.12 3.30 22.46
C ALA A 200 0.50 2.00 21.92
N ALA A 201 0.21 1.64 20.66
CA ALA A 201 0.85 0.50 20.01
C ALA A 201 2.34 0.76 19.76
N LEU A 202 2.71 1.94 19.25
CA LEU A 202 4.09 2.33 18.94
C LEU A 202 4.99 2.42 20.18
N ASP A 203 4.42 2.72 21.35
CA ASP A 203 5.13 2.74 22.63
C ASP A 203 5.46 1.33 23.17
N GLY A 204 4.83 0.29 22.61
CA GLY A 204 5.06 -1.11 22.96
C GLY A 204 6.37 -1.66 22.39
N ASP A 205 6.86 -2.76 22.97
CA ASP A 205 7.97 -3.51 22.38
C ASP A 205 7.57 -4.21 21.07
N ASP A 206 8.55 -4.80 20.36
CA ASP A 206 8.30 -5.46 19.07
C ASP A 206 7.27 -6.59 19.16
N THR A 207 7.20 -7.29 20.29
CA THR A 207 6.23 -8.38 20.50
C THR A 207 4.81 -7.82 20.65
N ALA A 208 4.65 -6.76 21.43
CA ALA A 208 3.39 -6.05 21.60
C ALA A 208 2.92 -5.43 20.28
N GLN A 209 3.83 -4.81 19.52
CA GLN A 209 3.53 -4.26 18.21
C GLN A 209 3.12 -5.33 17.21
N ALA A 210 3.79 -6.48 17.19
CA ALA A 210 3.42 -7.60 16.33
C ALA A 210 2.04 -8.18 16.70
N ALA A 211 1.72 -8.28 17.99
CA ALA A 211 0.40 -8.71 18.45
C ALA A 211 -0.69 -7.71 18.06
N TRP A 212 -0.44 -6.41 18.26
CA TRP A 212 -1.35 -5.34 17.86
C TRP A 212 -1.57 -5.33 16.34
N PHE A 213 -0.52 -5.48 15.54
CA PHE A 213 -0.59 -5.52 14.09
C PHE A 213 -1.52 -6.64 13.61
N ARG A 214 -1.33 -7.88 14.12
CA ARG A 214 -2.18 -9.02 13.76
C ARG A 214 -3.63 -8.80 14.15
N ALA A 215 -3.89 -8.36 15.38
CA ALA A 215 -5.24 -8.11 15.87
C ALA A 215 -5.95 -6.97 15.13
N THR A 216 -5.22 -5.91 14.76
CA THR A 216 -5.75 -4.80 13.97
C THR A 216 -6.04 -5.24 12.54
N LEU A 217 -5.16 -6.05 11.94
CA LEU A 217 -5.40 -6.63 10.61
C LEU A 217 -6.61 -7.59 10.61
N ASP A 218 -6.80 -8.37 11.67
CA ASP A 218 -7.98 -9.23 11.86
C ASP A 218 -9.26 -8.39 11.90
N ARG A 219 -9.30 -7.34 12.75
CA ARG A 219 -10.44 -6.44 12.87
C ARG A 219 -10.74 -5.70 11.58
N ALA A 220 -9.72 -5.24 10.86
CA ALA A 220 -9.88 -4.58 9.57
C ALA A 220 -10.50 -5.51 8.51
N GLY A 221 -10.34 -6.82 8.68
CA GLY A 221 -11.01 -7.85 7.88
C GLY A 221 -12.54 -7.92 8.08
N CYS A 222 -13.10 -7.24 9.07
CA CYS A 222 -14.55 -7.20 9.31
C CYS A 222 -15.32 -6.23 8.42
N ALA A 223 -14.62 -5.28 7.77
CA ALA A 223 -15.27 -4.35 6.87
C ALA A 223 -15.82 -5.10 5.63
N PRO A 224 -17.08 -4.85 5.24
CA PRO A 224 -17.60 -5.34 3.97
C PRO A 224 -16.76 -4.74 2.82
N ARG A 225 -16.45 -5.57 1.84
CA ARG A 225 -15.65 -5.20 0.66
C ARG A 225 -16.50 -5.08 -0.58
#